data_AF-A0A9N8PBE5-F1
#
_entry.id   AF-A0A9N8PBE5-F1
#
_cell.length_a   1.000
_cell.length_b   1.000
_cell.length_c   1.000
_cell.angle_alpha   90.00
_cell.angle_beta   90.00
_cell.angle_gamma   90.00
#
_symmetry.space_group_name_H-M   'P 1'
#
loop_
_entity.id
_entity.type
_entity.pdbx_description
1 polymer ?
#
loop_
_entity_poly.entity_id
_entity_poly.type
_entity_poly.pdbx_seq_one_letter_code
_entity_poly.pdbx_strand_id
1 'polypeptide(L)' 'MIAGAIIQSCAKDIAMFIAARFLLGFGLSIASVAAPALVAELTYPTHRGKMTALYNTNWFVGAIIAGEFQYTDDPQ' A
#
# COMPACT_ATOMS: atom_id res chain seq x y z
N MET A 1 -8.32 0.61 3.61
CA MET A 1 -7.09 -0.14 4.00
C MET A 1 -7.11 -0.52 5.48
N ILE A 2 -7.32 0.44 6.40
CA ILE A 2 -7.24 0.21 7.87
C ILE A 2 -8.16 -0.92 8.36
N ALA A 3 -9.44 -0.95 7.95
CA ALA A 3 -10.36 -2.01 8.36
C ALA A 3 -9.93 -3.42 7.90
N GLY A 4 -9.39 -3.55 6.68
CA GLY A 4 -8.86 -4.81 6.18
C GLY A 4 -7.59 -5.25 6.91
N ALA A 5 -6.73 -4.31 7.32
CA ALA A 5 -5.53 -4.61 8.11
C ALA A 5 -5.88 -5.11 9.51
N ILE A 6 -6.86 -4.47 10.17
CA ILE A 6 -7.35 -4.89 11.50
C ILE A 6 -7.95 -6.30 11.45
N ILE A 7 -8.77 -6.59 10.43
CA ILE A 7 -9.36 -7.92 10.26
C ILE A 7 -8.28 -8.96 9.94
N GLN A 8 -7.28 -8.61 9.13
CA GLN A 8 -6.17 -9.49 8.81
C GLN A 8 -5.28 -9.79 10.05
N SER A 9 -5.02 -8.80 10.91
CA SER A 9 -4.24 -8.98 12.14
C SER A 9 -4.97 -9.77 13.22
N CYS A 10 -6.31 -9.73 13.23
CA CYS A 10 -7.14 -10.46 14.20
C CYS A 10 -7.72 -11.77 13.62
N ALA A 11 -7.31 -12.19 12.42
CA ALA A 11 -7.86 -13.36 11.73
C ALA A 11 -7.53 -14.66 12.47
N LYS A 12 -8.59 -15.39 12.88
CA LYS A 12 -8.48 -16.72 13.51
C LYS A 12 -8.77 -17.87 12.56
N ASP A 13 -9.45 -17.60 11.43
CA ASP A 13 -9.87 -18.59 10.44
C ASP A 13 -9.36 -18.24 9.03
N ILE A 14 -9.05 -19.26 8.23
CA ILE A 14 -8.58 -19.13 6.82
C ILE A 14 -9.57 -18.31 5.97
N ALA A 15 -10.87 -18.51 6.17
CA ALA A 15 -11.91 -17.78 5.43
C ALA A 15 -11.85 -16.26 5.72
N MET A 16 -11.62 -15.90 6.99
CA MET A 16 -11.49 -14.50 7.41
C MET A 16 -10.20 -13.86 6.88
N PHE A 17 -9.13 -14.65 6.79
CA PHE A 17 -7.87 -14.21 6.19
C PHE A 17 -8.02 -13.92 4.67
N ILE A 18 -8.70 -14.79 3.94
CA ILE A 18 -8.98 -14.61 2.50
C ILE A 18 -9.86 -13.38 2.25
N ALA A 19 -10.93 -13.22 3.04
CA ALA A 19 -11.82 -12.07 2.93
C ALA A 19 -11.07 -10.74 3.20
N ALA A 20 -10.22 -10.71 4.22
CA ALA A 20 -9.38 -9.55 4.52
C ALA A 20 -8.39 -9.24 3.39
N ARG A 21 -7.79 -10.26 2.77
CA ARG A 21 -6.90 -10.09 1.60
C ARG A 21 -7.62 -9.48 0.42
N PHE A 22 -8.87 -9.88 0.18
CA PHE A 22 -9.69 -9.33 -0.90
C PHE A 22 -10.04 -7.86 -0.67
N LEU A 23 -10.46 -7.51 0.55
CA LEU A 23 -10.72 -6.11 0.94
C LEU A 23 -9.47 -5.22 0.87
N LEU A 24 -8.31 -5.76 1.26
CA LEU A 24 -7.03 -5.08 1.11
C LEU A 24 -6.68 -4.89 -0.37
N GLY A 25 -6.80 -5.92 -1.20
CA GLY A 25 -6.55 -5.82 -2.65
C GLY A 25 -7.45 -4.77 -3.33
N PHE A 26 -8.74 -4.77 -2.99
CA PHE A 26 -9.72 -3.81 -3.52
C PHE A 26 -9.44 -2.37 -3.07
N GLY A 27 -9.10 -2.17 -1.80
CA GLY A 27 -8.75 -0.83 -1.31
C GLY A 27 -7.46 -0.30 -1.93
N LEU A 28 -6.48 -1.18 -2.18
CA LEU A 28 -5.20 -0.83 -2.76
C LEU A 28 -5.33 -0.44 -4.23
N SER A 29 -6.09 -1.20 -5.03
CA SER A 29 -6.27 -0.91 -6.46
C SER A 29 -6.94 0.45 -6.69
N ILE A 30 -7.96 0.79 -5.90
CA ILE A 30 -8.63 2.10 -5.96
C ILE A 30 -7.66 3.22 -5.60
N ALA A 31 -6.92 3.07 -4.49
CA ALA A 31 -5.95 4.06 -4.06
C ALA A 31 -4.82 4.24 -5.08
N SER A 32 -4.39 3.15 -5.72
CA SER A 32 -3.30 3.15 -6.70
C SER A 32 -3.65 3.85 -8.01
N VAL A 33 -4.93 3.89 -8.37
CA VAL A 33 -5.43 4.63 -9.53
C VAL A 33 -5.77 6.08 -9.17
N ALA A 34 -6.40 6.30 -8.01
CA ALA A 34 -6.80 7.64 -7.57
C ALA A 34 -5.61 8.53 -7.19
N ALA A 35 -4.55 7.97 -6.59
CA ALA A 35 -3.37 8.71 -6.18
C ALA A 35 -2.63 9.39 -7.35
N PRO A 36 -2.19 8.70 -8.41
CA PRO A 36 -1.54 9.35 -9.54
C PRO A 36 -2.48 10.30 -10.31
N ALA A 37 -3.79 10.02 -10.34
CA ALA A 37 -4.76 10.92 -10.95
C ALA A 37 -4.87 12.25 -10.19
N LEU A 38 -5.05 12.23 -8.87
CA LEU A 38 -5.12 13.44 -8.04
C LEU A 38 -3.80 14.23 -8.09
N VAL A 39 -2.68 13.52 -8.02
CA VAL A 39 -1.32 14.06 -8.17
C VAL A 39 -1.18 14.80 -9.51
N ALA A 40 -1.65 14.20 -10.61
CA ALA A 40 -1.60 14.78 -11.95
C ALA A 40 -2.52 16.00 -12.15
N GLU A 41 -3.60 16.11 -11.37
CA GLU A 41 -4.48 17.28 -11.31
C GLU A 41 -3.84 18.44 -10.54
N LEU A 42 -3.08 18.16 -9.47
CA LEU A 42 -2.36 19.18 -8.69
C LEU A 42 -1.05 19.65 -9.34
N THR A 43 -0.45 18.88 -10.25
CA THR A 43 0.83 19.27 -10.87
C THR A 43 0.66 20.10 -12.14
N TYR A 44 1.39 21.21 -12.19
CA TYR A 44 1.63 21.98 -13.42
C TYR A 44 2.24 21.06 -14.51
N PRO A 45 1.82 21.16 -15.78
CA PRO A 45 2.07 20.16 -16.84
C PRO A 45 3.55 19.77 -17.05
N THR A 46 4.50 20.64 -16.69
CA THR A 46 5.96 20.42 -16.80
C THR A 46 6.54 19.50 -15.72
N HIS A 47 5.80 19.18 -14.66
CA HIS A 47 6.28 18.36 -13.52
C HIS A 47 5.58 17.02 -13.35
N ARG A 48 4.65 16.68 -14.25
CA ARG A 48 3.88 15.41 -14.20
C ARG A 48 4.77 14.16 -14.12
N GLY A 49 5.90 14.15 -14.81
CA GLY A 49 6.86 13.02 -14.73
C GLY A 49 7.52 12.85 -13.36
N LYS A 50 7.84 13.95 -12.66
CA LYS A 50 8.47 13.90 -11.32
C LYS A 50 7.50 13.38 -10.27
N MET A 51 6.23 13.75 -10.40
CA MET A 51 5.19 13.37 -9.45
C MET A 51 4.80 11.89 -9.56
N THR A 52 4.76 11.34 -10.78
CA THR A 52 4.60 9.89 -10.99
C THR A 52 5.82 9.11 -10.50
N ALA A 53 7.03 9.63 -10.70
CA ALA A 53 8.25 9.01 -10.18
C ALA A 53 8.25 8.96 -8.64
N LEU A 54 7.84 10.04 -7.97
CA LEU A 54 7.68 10.08 -6.51
C LEU A 54 6.69 9.04 -5.99
N TYR A 55 5.56 8.82 -6.67
CA TYR A 55 4.59 7.79 -6.29
C TYR A 55 5.21 6.39 -6.35
N ASN A 56 6.00 6.11 -7.39
CA ASN A 56 6.68 4.83 -7.55
C ASN A 56 7.79 4.63 -6.50
N THR A 57 8.57 5.69 -6.19
CA THR A 57 9.59 5.64 -5.14
C THR A 57 8.99 5.41 -3.75
N ASN A 58 7.85 6.05 -3.44
CA ASN A 58 7.16 5.85 -2.16
C ASN A 58 6.80 4.38 -1.92
N TRP A 59 6.42 3.65 -2.97
CA TRP A 59 6.17 2.21 -2.89
C TRP A 59 7.42 1.42 -2.46
N PHE A 60 8.55 1.68 -3.12
CA PHE A 60 9.82 1.02 -2.79
C PHE A 60 10.32 1.38 -1.40
N VAL A 61 10.17 2.64 -0.98
CA VAL A 61 10.53 3.08 0.38
C VAL A 61 9.73 2.33 1.44
N GLY A 62 8.41 2.17 1.24
CA GLY A 62 7.57 1.39 2.15
C GLY A 62 7.98 -0.09 2.22
N ALA A 63 8.36 -0.69 1.09
CA ALA A 63 8.81 -2.08 1.04
C ALA A 63 10.13 -2.31 1.78
N ILE A 64 11.07 -1.36 1.68
CA ILE A 64 12.36 -1.41 2.40
C ILE A 64 12.09 -1.36 3.91
N ILE A 65 11.32 -0.38 4.38
CA ILE A 65 11.02 -0.23 5.82
C ILE A 65 10.32 -1.47 6.37
N ALA A 66 9.35 -2.04 5.65
CA ALA A 66 8.66 -3.26 6.07
C ALA A 66 9.60 -4.47 6.16
N GLY A 67 10.57 -4.58 5.23
CA GLY A 67 11.57 -5.65 5.25
C GLY A 67 12.53 -5.53 6.45
N GLU A 68 12.97 -4.32 6.78
CA GLU A 68 13.83 -4.06 7.94
C GLU A 68 13.12 -4.40 9.26
N PHE A 69 11.84 -4.06 9.39
CA PHE A 69 11.03 -4.43 10.55
C PHE A 69 10.86 -5.94 10.66
N GLN A 70 10.52 -6.62 9.55
CA GLN A 70 10.36 -8.07 9.54
C GLN A 70 11.63 -8.81 9.98
N TYR A 71 12.80 -8.38 9.50
CA TYR A 71 14.07 -8.98 9.89
C TYR A 71 14.41 -8.81 11.37
N THR A 72 13.94 -7.73 12.00
CA THR A 72 14.18 -7.45 13.43
C THR A 72 13.32 -8.33 14.34
N ASP A 73 12.14 -8.76 13.88
CA ASP A 73 11.17 -9.53 14.67
C ASP A 73 11.38 -11.06 14.60
N ASP A 74 12.31 -11.56 13.77
CA ASP A 74 12.68 -12.97 13.71
C ASP A 74 13.71 -13.32 14.82
N PRO A 75 13.33 -14.03 15.90
CA PRO A 75 14.32 -14.56 16.84
C PRO A 75 15.02 -15.75 16.16
N GLN A 76 16.34 -15.68 16.01
CA GLN A 76 17.18 -16.86 15.71
C GLN A 76 17.03 -17.92 16.81
#